data_AF-A0A0D8XS10-F1
#
_entry.id   AF-A0A0D8XS10-F1
#
_cell.length_a   1.000
_cell.length_b   1.000
_cell.length_c   1.000
_cell.angle_alpha   90.00
_cell.angle_beta   90.00
_cell.angle_gamma   90.00
#
_symmetry.space_group_name_H-M   'P 1'
#
loop_
_entity.id
_entity.type
_entity.pdbx_description
1 polymer ?
#
loop_
_entity_poly.entity_id
_entity_poly.type
_entity_poly.pdbx_seq_one_letter_code
_entity_poly.pdbx_strand_id
1 'polypeptide(L)'
;MNKPNSDLSMVTTAFIELLRNFPNVADQLPAQGYLPQFCKAMSSKDPLSSRSAILILQQLAENHHCADALSKISCIDGIMASMKNQPTLIYESAHALKCLMRRNNGDLAAQMLSTKMVDYLLDILRGDIPDVVNFPAASAEIVDALKSACLDLQVGEKISEVLNRSPVWSQYRDQRHDLFLPTSRTSAIMGQRLNDLLIFFCLKIVIV
;
A
#
# COMPACT_ATOMS: atom_id res chain seq x y z
N MET A 1 -22.13 -12.30 -22.88
CA MET A 1 -21.85 -13.10 -21.66
C MET A 1 -20.36 -13.15 -21.47
N ASN A 2 -19.82 -12.54 -20.41
CA ASN A 2 -18.49 -12.89 -19.90
C ASN A 2 -18.56 -12.69 -18.39
N LYS A 3 -18.44 -13.80 -17.66
CA LYS A 3 -18.48 -13.85 -16.21
C LYS A 3 -17.06 -14.20 -15.77
N PRO A 4 -16.24 -13.26 -15.28
CA PRO A 4 -14.94 -13.60 -14.74
C PRO A 4 -14.96 -13.31 -13.24
N ASN A 5 -15.36 -14.27 -12.40
CA ASN A 5 -15.34 -14.03 -10.94
C ASN A 5 -14.52 -15.05 -10.12
N SER A 6 -14.27 -16.26 -10.63
CA SER A 6 -13.34 -17.21 -9.98
C SER A 6 -11.98 -17.25 -10.67
N ASP A 7 -11.97 -17.19 -12.00
CA ASP A 7 -10.78 -17.47 -12.80
C ASP A 7 -9.77 -16.33 -12.71
N LEU A 8 -10.23 -15.09 -12.57
CA LEU A 8 -9.36 -13.93 -12.50
C LEU A 8 -8.43 -13.99 -11.28
N SER A 9 -8.94 -14.39 -10.11
CA SER A 9 -8.11 -14.56 -8.91
C SER A 9 -7.05 -15.64 -9.10
N MET A 10 -7.44 -16.78 -9.68
CA MET A 10 -6.50 -17.88 -9.98
C MET A 10 -5.42 -17.45 -10.99
N VAL A 11 -5.82 -16.78 -12.07
CA VAL A 11 -4.90 -16.25 -13.09
C VAL A 11 -3.98 -15.20 -12.49
N THR A 12 -4.49 -14.32 -11.62
CA THR A 12 -3.69 -13.32 -10.91
C THR A 12 -2.60 -13.98 -10.08
N THR A 13 -2.97 -14.98 -9.27
CA THR A 13 -2.02 -15.74 -8.45
C THR A 13 -0.99 -16.45 -9.32
N ALA A 14 -1.42 -17.17 -10.36
CA ALA A 14 -0.51 -17.86 -11.28
C ALA A 14 0.46 -16.90 -11.97
N PHE A 15 -0.01 -15.71 -12.35
CA PHE A 15 0.83 -14.68 -12.96
C PHE A 15 1.82 -14.08 -11.97
N ILE A 16 1.41 -13.80 -10.72
CA ILE A 16 2.32 -13.33 -9.67
C ILE A 16 3.40 -14.39 -9.40
N GLU A 17 3.04 -15.67 -9.30
CA GLU A 17 4.00 -16.75 -9.12
C GLU A 17 4.93 -16.91 -10.33
N LEU A 18 4.43 -16.72 -11.56
CA LEU A 18 5.29 -16.67 -12.75
C LEU A 18 6.31 -15.54 -12.66
N LEU A 19 5.91 -14.33 -12.29
CA LEU A 19 6.82 -13.19 -12.18
C LEU A 19 7.84 -13.38 -11.05
N ARG A 20 7.47 -14.03 -9.95
CA ARG A 20 8.38 -14.38 -8.84
C ARG A 20 9.43 -15.38 -9.25
N ASN A 21 9.03 -16.43 -9.98
CA ASN A 21 9.95 -17.50 -10.40
C ASN A 21 10.76 -17.14 -11.65
N PHE A 22 10.25 -16.21 -12.48
CA PHE A 22 10.89 -15.78 -13.72
C PHE A 22 10.96 -14.25 -13.84
N PRO A 23 11.86 -13.58 -13.08
CA PRO A 23 11.98 -12.11 -13.10
C PRO A 23 12.26 -11.53 -14.50
N ASN A 24 12.97 -12.28 -15.36
CA ASN A 24 13.27 -11.88 -16.74
C ASN A 24 12.00 -11.65 -17.58
N VAL A 25 10.88 -12.29 -17.24
CA VAL A 25 9.58 -12.06 -17.90
C VAL A 25 9.02 -10.70 -17.50
N ALA A 26 9.18 -10.31 -16.23
CA ALA A 26 8.76 -9.01 -15.74
C ALA A 26 9.51 -7.87 -16.45
N ASP A 27 10.82 -8.04 -16.70
CA ASP A 27 11.66 -7.04 -17.37
C ASP A 27 11.16 -6.65 -18.77
N GLN A 28 10.40 -7.52 -19.42
CA GLN A 28 9.86 -7.29 -20.76
C GLN A 28 8.53 -6.52 -20.74
N LEU A 29 7.81 -6.52 -19.63
CA LEU A 29 6.47 -5.91 -19.53
C LEU A 29 6.45 -4.40 -19.80
N PRO A 30 7.45 -3.59 -19.37
CA PRO A 30 7.50 -2.18 -19.71
C PRO A 30 7.55 -1.93 -21.23
N ALA A 31 8.44 -2.63 -21.93
CA ALA A 31 8.65 -2.46 -23.37
C ALA A 31 7.42 -2.86 -24.21
N GLN A 32 6.61 -3.79 -23.67
CA GLN A 32 5.36 -4.24 -24.30
C GLN A 32 4.16 -3.33 -24.00
N GLY A 33 4.32 -2.28 -23.18
CA GLY A 33 3.25 -1.34 -22.88
C GLY A 33 2.13 -1.92 -22.02
N TYR A 34 2.40 -2.96 -21.22
CA TYR A 34 1.38 -3.56 -20.34
C TYR A 34 1.17 -2.77 -19.04
N LEU A 35 2.19 -2.04 -18.54
CA LEU A 35 2.12 -1.33 -17.26
C LEU A 35 0.95 -0.32 -17.16
N PRO A 36 0.67 0.53 -18.17
CA PRO A 36 -0.47 1.45 -18.12
C PRO A 36 -1.81 0.74 -18.01
N GLN A 37 -1.92 -0.50 -18.50
CA GLN A 37 -3.16 -1.28 -18.44
C GLN A 37 -3.46 -1.71 -17.00
N PHE A 38 -2.42 -2.12 -16.25
CA PHE A 38 -2.56 -2.41 -14.82
C PHE A 38 -2.95 -1.14 -14.05
N CYS A 39 -2.33 0.01 -14.33
CA CYS A 39 -2.72 1.27 -13.68
C CYS A 39 -4.18 1.66 -13.94
N LYS A 40 -4.66 1.48 -15.18
CA LYS A 40 -6.07 1.69 -15.53
C LYS A 40 -6.99 0.71 -14.81
N ALA A 41 -6.59 -0.56 -14.70
CA ALA A 41 -7.37 -1.60 -14.04
C ALA A 41 -7.52 -1.36 -12.52
N MET A 42 -6.51 -0.77 -11.86
CA MET A 42 -6.63 -0.33 -10.45
C MET A 42 -7.75 0.71 -10.24
N SER A 43 -8.00 1.55 -11.24
CA SER A 43 -9.07 2.55 -11.19
C SER A 43 -10.45 2.00 -11.60
N SER A 44 -10.56 0.69 -11.84
CA SER A 44 -11.81 0.08 -12.27
C SER A 44 -12.86 0.05 -11.16
N LYS A 45 -14.14 0.06 -11.57
CA LYS A 45 -15.27 -0.06 -10.63
C LYS A 45 -15.46 -1.49 -10.12
N ASP A 46 -14.87 -2.47 -10.80
CA ASP A 46 -14.96 -3.87 -10.44
C ASP A 46 -13.94 -4.21 -9.33
N PRO A 47 -14.39 -4.61 -8.12
CA PRO A 47 -13.48 -4.86 -7.00
C PRO A 47 -12.45 -5.96 -7.27
N LEU A 48 -12.82 -7.00 -8.04
CA LEU A 48 -11.90 -8.09 -8.34
C LEU A 48 -10.81 -7.65 -9.31
N SER A 49 -11.16 -6.94 -10.38
CA SER A 49 -10.20 -6.38 -11.33
C SER A 49 -9.24 -5.39 -10.67
N SER A 50 -9.76 -4.50 -9.81
CA SER A 50 -8.95 -3.56 -9.03
C SER A 50 -7.98 -4.30 -8.10
N ARG A 51 -8.48 -5.27 -7.32
CA ARG A 51 -7.68 -6.11 -6.43
C ARG A 51 -6.58 -6.85 -7.18
N SER A 52 -6.91 -7.51 -8.28
CA SER A 52 -5.95 -8.21 -9.13
C SER A 52 -4.85 -7.30 -9.66
N ALA A 53 -5.22 -6.11 -10.14
CA ALA A 53 -4.26 -5.13 -10.62
C ALA A 53 -3.32 -4.64 -9.51
N ILE A 54 -3.84 -4.39 -8.30
CA ILE A 54 -3.03 -3.99 -7.14
C ILE A 54 -2.04 -5.09 -6.74
N LEU A 55 -2.48 -6.35 -6.67
CA LEU A 55 -1.60 -7.47 -6.31
C LEU A 55 -0.51 -7.69 -7.35
N ILE A 56 -0.82 -7.56 -8.64
CA ILE A 56 0.19 -7.61 -9.71
C ILE A 56 1.14 -6.42 -9.57
N LEU A 57 0.63 -5.22 -9.30
CA LEU A 57 1.46 -4.03 -9.12
C LEU A 57 2.47 -4.20 -7.98
N GLN A 58 2.08 -4.80 -6.86
CA GLN A 58 2.99 -5.11 -5.75
C GLN A 58 4.17 -5.94 -6.24
N GLN A 59 3.90 -7.00 -7.02
CA GLN A 59 4.95 -7.85 -7.58
C GLN A 59 5.82 -7.10 -8.60
N LEU A 60 5.23 -6.21 -9.41
CA LEU A 60 5.97 -5.40 -10.37
C LEU A 60 6.85 -4.34 -9.71
N ALA A 61 6.47 -3.80 -8.55
CA ALA A 61 7.27 -2.84 -7.79
C ALA A 61 8.56 -3.46 -7.21
N GLU A 62 8.59 -4.78 -7.02
CA GLU A 62 9.79 -5.52 -6.63
C GLU A 62 10.82 -5.64 -7.77
N ASN A 63 10.38 -5.48 -9.03
CA ASN A 63 11.26 -5.50 -10.19
C ASN A 63 11.75 -4.07 -10.53
N HIS A 64 13.06 -3.91 -10.74
CA HIS A 64 13.66 -2.59 -10.95
C HIS A 64 13.21 -1.90 -12.25
N HIS A 65 13.17 -2.65 -13.36
CA HIS A 65 12.75 -2.11 -14.66
C HIS A 65 11.27 -1.73 -14.68
N CYS A 66 10.42 -2.54 -14.06
CA CYS A 66 9.02 -2.23 -13.88
C CYS A 66 8.83 -1.01 -12.97
N ALA A 67 9.50 -0.94 -11.82
CA ALA A 67 9.39 0.19 -10.91
C ALA A 67 9.81 1.51 -11.55
N ASP A 68 10.90 1.52 -12.33
CA ASP A 68 11.34 2.71 -13.06
C ASP A 68 10.30 3.13 -14.11
N ALA A 69 9.79 2.20 -14.91
CA ALA A 69 8.75 2.50 -15.89
C ALA A 69 7.42 2.94 -15.24
N LEU A 70 7.05 2.37 -14.09
CA LEU A 70 5.90 2.78 -13.29
C LEU A 70 6.03 4.22 -12.77
N SER A 71 7.26 4.69 -12.50
CA SER A 71 7.52 6.07 -12.07
C SER A 71 7.23 7.12 -13.15
N LYS A 72 7.27 6.72 -14.42
CA LYS A 72 7.04 7.61 -15.57
C LYS A 72 5.57 7.72 -15.98
N ILE A 73 4.68 6.94 -15.37
CA ILE A 73 3.24 6.96 -15.62
C ILE A 73 2.48 7.33 -14.35
N SER A 74 1.20 7.70 -14.48
CA SER A 74 0.33 8.10 -13.36
C SER A 74 -0.10 6.92 -12.47
N CYS A 75 0.89 6.24 -11.89
CA CYS A 75 0.71 5.06 -11.06
C CYS A 75 0.05 5.41 -9.72
N ILE A 76 0.49 6.51 -9.09
CA ILE A 76 -0.01 6.95 -7.78
C ILE A 76 -1.50 7.33 -7.85
N ASP A 77 -1.93 7.97 -8.94
CA ASP A 77 -3.35 8.24 -9.19
C ASP A 77 -4.19 6.96 -9.23
N GLY A 78 -3.68 5.91 -9.89
CA GLY A 78 -4.35 4.62 -9.98
C GLY A 78 -4.51 3.94 -8.61
N ILE A 79 -3.48 4.02 -7.78
CA ILE A 79 -3.51 3.51 -6.39
C ILE A 79 -4.53 4.31 -5.55
N MET A 80 -4.51 5.65 -5.66
CA MET A 80 -5.42 6.51 -4.91
C MET A 80 -6.89 6.25 -5.33
N ALA A 81 -7.14 6.06 -6.63
CA ALA A 81 -8.46 5.73 -7.14
C ALA A 81 -8.96 4.37 -6.61
N SER A 82 -8.09 3.36 -6.54
CA SER A 82 -8.40 2.05 -5.93
C SER A 82 -8.85 2.22 -4.48
N MET A 83 -8.06 2.93 -3.65
CA MET A 83 -8.39 3.18 -2.24
C MET A 83 -9.74 3.90 -2.06
N LYS A 84 -10.02 4.90 -2.91
CA LYS A 84 -11.27 5.68 -2.86
C LYS A 84 -12.49 4.89 -3.31
N ASN A 85 -12.35 4.09 -4.37
CA ASN A 85 -13.46 3.32 -4.92
C ASN A 85 -13.75 2.06 -4.10
N GLN A 86 -12.73 1.50 -3.45
CA GLN A 86 -12.81 0.26 -2.68
C GLN A 86 -12.04 0.37 -1.35
N PRO A 87 -12.67 0.86 -0.26
CA PRO A 87 -12.03 0.96 1.06
C PRO A 87 -11.46 -0.37 1.60
N THR A 88 -12.02 -1.51 1.16
CA THR A 88 -11.54 -2.85 1.48
C THR A 88 -10.16 -3.17 0.92
N LEU A 89 -9.66 -2.41 -0.05
CA LEU A 89 -8.34 -2.57 -0.67
C LEU A 89 -7.31 -1.56 -0.16
N ILE A 90 -7.62 -0.79 0.88
CA ILE A 90 -6.69 0.22 1.42
C ILE A 90 -5.39 -0.43 1.89
N TYR A 91 -5.46 -1.59 2.55
CA TYR A 91 -4.27 -2.33 2.99
C TYR A 91 -3.38 -2.73 1.80
N GLU A 92 -3.93 -3.44 0.81
CA GLU A 92 -3.16 -3.90 -0.35
C GLU A 92 -2.63 -2.72 -1.18
N SER A 93 -3.41 -1.65 -1.32
CA SER A 93 -3.01 -0.45 -2.04
C SER A 93 -1.89 0.30 -1.30
N ALA A 94 -1.94 0.39 0.03
CA ALA A 94 -0.90 1.00 0.84
C ALA A 94 0.40 0.18 0.79
N HIS A 95 0.29 -1.14 0.77
CA HIS A 95 1.44 -2.03 0.60
C HIS A 95 2.12 -1.83 -0.76
N ALA A 96 1.34 -1.74 -1.85
CA ALA A 96 1.87 -1.43 -3.17
C ALA A 96 2.59 -0.08 -3.20
N LEU A 97 1.99 0.94 -2.58
CA LEU A 97 2.59 2.27 -2.45
C LEU A 97 3.90 2.23 -1.66
N LYS A 98 3.95 1.51 -0.54
CA LYS A 98 5.17 1.32 0.26
C LYS A 98 6.28 0.70 -0.57
N CYS A 99 5.99 -0.37 -1.32
CA CYS A 99 6.97 -1.04 -2.17
C CYS A 99 7.55 -0.11 -3.24
N LEU A 100 6.71 0.75 -3.82
CA LEU A 100 7.14 1.78 -4.78
C LEU A 100 8.01 2.87 -4.11
N MET A 101 7.58 3.40 -2.96
CA MET A 101 8.31 4.50 -2.28
C MET A 101 9.67 4.08 -1.74
N ARG A 102 9.85 2.82 -1.35
CA ARG A 102 11.15 2.28 -0.89
C ARG A 102 12.26 2.41 -1.93
N ARG A 103 11.94 2.64 -3.20
CA ARG A 103 12.93 2.83 -4.28
C ARG A 103 13.54 4.23 -4.31
N ASN A 104 12.98 5.17 -3.55
CA ASN A 104 13.44 6.56 -3.50
C ASN A 104 13.54 7.21 -4.89
N ASN A 105 12.47 7.05 -5.69
CA ASN A 105 12.37 7.62 -7.02
C ASN A 105 11.60 8.95 -6.94
N GLY A 106 12.28 10.04 -7.35
CA GLY A 106 11.74 11.40 -7.28
C GLY A 106 10.46 11.61 -8.06
N ASP A 107 10.25 10.93 -9.19
CA ASP A 107 9.02 11.07 -9.99
C ASP A 107 7.82 10.50 -9.25
N LEU A 108 7.98 9.37 -8.56
CA LEU A 108 6.91 8.77 -7.74
C LEU A 108 6.58 9.65 -6.51
N ALA A 109 7.59 10.21 -5.85
CA ALA A 109 7.39 11.13 -4.73
C ALA A 109 6.74 12.44 -5.21
N ALA A 110 7.11 12.95 -6.39
CA ALA A 110 6.48 14.11 -7.01
C ALA A 110 5.02 13.83 -7.38
N GLN A 111 4.71 12.63 -7.88
CA GLN A 111 3.33 12.19 -8.10
C GLN A 111 2.52 12.23 -6.80
N MET A 112 3.06 11.76 -5.66
CA MET A 112 2.35 11.82 -4.38
C MET A 112 1.95 13.25 -3.96
N LEU A 113 2.80 14.24 -4.23
CA LEU A 113 2.47 15.65 -3.98
C LEU A 113 1.41 16.16 -4.95
N SER A 114 1.58 15.90 -6.25
CA SER A 114 0.68 16.40 -7.29
C SER A 114 -0.75 15.88 -7.16
N THR A 115 -0.88 14.63 -6.70
CA THR A 115 -2.17 13.91 -6.56
C THR A 115 -2.81 14.14 -5.19
N LYS A 116 -2.15 14.89 -4.28
CA LYS A 116 -2.54 15.05 -2.87
C LYS A 116 -2.70 13.70 -2.15
N MET A 117 -1.91 12.70 -2.54
CA MET A 117 -1.88 11.41 -1.89
C MET A 117 -1.46 11.55 -0.42
N VAL A 118 -0.51 12.43 -0.11
CA VAL A 118 -0.04 12.66 1.27
C VAL A 118 -1.20 13.10 2.18
N ASP A 119 -2.00 14.08 1.75
CA ASP A 119 -3.16 14.57 2.51
C ASP A 119 -4.21 13.47 2.69
N TYR A 120 -4.51 12.72 1.61
CA TYR A 120 -5.48 11.63 1.66
C TYR A 120 -5.06 10.50 2.62
N LEU A 121 -3.77 10.15 2.65
CA LEU A 121 -3.24 9.16 3.58
C LEU A 121 -3.34 9.64 5.04
N LEU A 122 -3.15 10.94 5.30
CA LEU A 122 -3.35 11.53 6.63
C LEU A 122 -4.82 11.50 7.06
N ASP A 123 -5.76 11.70 6.14
CA ASP A 123 -7.19 11.58 6.40
C ASP A 123 -7.57 10.11 6.73
N ILE A 124 -6.97 9.13 6.04
CA ILE A 124 -7.11 7.71 6.41
C ILE A 124 -6.61 7.48 7.84
N LEU A 125 -5.41 7.96 8.18
CA LEU A 125 -4.80 7.76 9.50
C LEU A 125 -5.58 8.44 10.64
N ARG A 126 -6.42 9.44 10.34
CA ARG A 126 -7.33 10.05 11.32
C ARG A 126 -8.48 9.12 11.71
N GLY A 127 -8.79 8.13 10.87
CA GLY A 127 -9.92 7.20 11.07
C GLY A 127 -11.22 7.70 10.45
N ASP A 128 -11.17 8.64 9.51
CA ASP A 128 -12.37 9.23 8.88
C ASP A 128 -13.03 8.29 7.85
N ILE A 129 -12.43 7.13 7.54
CA ILE A 129 -12.93 6.20 6.52
C ILE A 129 -13.56 4.95 7.16
N PRO A 130 -14.89 4.73 6.99
CA PRO A 130 -15.53 3.49 7.42
C PRO A 130 -15.06 2.30 6.56
N ASP A 131 -15.05 1.11 7.16
CA ASP A 131 -14.83 -0.19 6.49
C ASP A 131 -13.38 -0.55 6.08
N VAL A 132 -12.37 0.03 6.73
CA VAL A 132 -10.97 -0.43 6.55
C VAL A 132 -10.75 -1.76 7.28
N VAL A 133 -10.60 -2.84 6.51
CA VAL A 133 -10.21 -4.15 7.05
C VAL A 133 -8.77 -4.05 7.59
N ASN A 134 -8.57 -4.42 8.85
CA ASN A 134 -7.27 -4.38 9.54
C ASN A 134 -6.59 -3.00 9.49
N PHE A 135 -7.31 -1.98 9.97
CA PHE A 135 -6.82 -0.60 10.08
C PHE A 135 -5.42 -0.46 10.71
N PRO A 136 -5.02 -1.21 11.76
CA PRO A 136 -3.67 -1.12 12.31
C PRO A 136 -2.58 -1.51 11.29
N ALA A 137 -2.77 -2.61 10.56
CA ALA A 137 -1.81 -3.04 9.55
C ALA A 137 -1.77 -2.08 8.36
N ALA A 138 -2.93 -1.59 7.91
CA ALA A 138 -3.00 -0.57 6.85
C ALA A 138 -2.29 0.71 7.28
N SER A 139 -2.47 1.15 8.52
CA SER A 139 -1.80 2.33 9.07
C SER A 139 -0.28 2.16 9.09
N ALA A 140 0.22 0.98 9.45
CA ALA A 140 1.65 0.68 9.40
C ALA A 140 2.23 0.78 7.98
N GLU A 141 1.53 0.20 6.99
CA GLU A 141 1.90 0.30 5.58
C GLU A 141 1.93 1.76 5.08
N ILE A 142 0.93 2.56 5.46
CA ILE A 142 0.84 3.99 5.12
C ILE A 142 2.00 4.77 5.74
N VAL A 143 2.26 4.59 7.04
CA VAL A 143 3.32 5.29 7.75
C VAL A 143 4.69 4.96 7.14
N ASP A 144 4.92 3.71 6.73
CA ASP A 144 6.14 3.32 6.03
C ASP A 144 6.28 3.94 4.65
N ALA A 145 5.20 3.99 3.88
CA ALA A 145 5.19 4.66 2.59
C ALA A 145 5.54 6.15 2.73
N LEU A 146 4.93 6.83 3.71
CA LEU A 146 5.19 8.24 4.00
C LEU A 146 6.62 8.48 4.48
N LYS A 147 7.14 7.66 5.41
CA LYS A 147 8.53 7.71 5.86
C LYS A 147 9.50 7.52 4.70
N SER A 148 9.22 6.57 3.81
CA SER A 148 10.05 6.31 2.63
C SER A 148 10.03 7.51 1.66
N ALA A 149 8.86 8.12 1.44
CA ALA A 149 8.72 9.29 0.58
C ALA A 149 9.46 10.53 1.14
N CYS A 150 9.57 10.68 2.46
CA CYS A 150 10.37 11.74 3.09
C CYS A 150 11.88 11.61 2.84
N LEU A 151 12.38 10.42 2.51
CA LEU A 151 13.80 10.19 2.20
C LEU A 151 14.17 10.62 0.77
N ASP A 152 13.19 11.05 -0.03
CA ASP A 152 13.42 11.50 -1.40
C ASP A 152 14.23 12.80 -1.44
N LEU A 153 15.26 12.81 -2.29
CA LEU A 153 16.21 13.92 -2.37
C LEU A 153 15.64 15.16 -3.08
N GLN A 154 14.59 15.01 -3.90
CA GLN A 154 14.04 16.11 -4.70
C GLN A 154 12.86 16.79 -4.01
N VAL A 155 11.95 16.00 -3.46
CA VAL A 155 10.68 16.50 -2.91
C VAL A 155 10.40 16.02 -1.49
N GLY A 156 11.26 15.19 -0.90
CA GLY A 156 11.08 14.64 0.45
C GLY A 156 10.96 15.71 1.54
N GLU A 157 11.66 16.84 1.40
CA GLU A 157 11.52 17.99 2.31
C GLU A 157 10.12 18.60 2.26
N LYS A 158 9.55 18.78 1.05
CA LYS A 158 8.18 19.28 0.87
C LYS A 158 7.14 18.31 1.44
N ILE A 159 7.33 17.01 1.23
CA ILE A 159 6.46 15.98 1.82
C ILE A 159 6.54 16.05 3.34
N SER A 160 7.74 16.18 3.90
CA SER A 160 7.95 16.33 5.34
C SER A 160 7.30 17.58 5.90
N GLU A 161 7.32 18.70 5.17
CA GLU A 161 6.64 19.94 5.56
C GLU A 161 5.13 19.75 5.64
N VAL A 162 4.51 19.10 4.64
CA VAL A 162 3.08 18.76 4.65
C VAL A 162 2.73 17.88 5.85
N LEU A 163 3.53 16.84 6.09
CA LEU A 163 3.32 15.92 7.21
C LEU A 163 3.46 16.60 8.58
N ASN A 164 4.46 17.46 8.77
CA ASN A 164 4.71 18.16 10.04
C ASN A 164 3.61 19.18 10.40
N ARG A 165 2.82 19.65 9.42
CA ARG A 165 1.63 20.48 9.69
C ARG A 165 0.45 19.66 10.25
N SER A 166 0.46 18.34 10.08
CA SER A 166 -0.63 17.48 10.54
C SER A 166 -0.43 17.00 11.98
N PRO A 167 -1.39 17.25 12.89
CA PRO A 167 -1.35 16.74 14.25
C PRO A 167 -1.57 15.22 14.33
N VAL A 168 -2.02 14.59 13.24
CA VAL A 168 -2.14 13.14 13.14
C VAL A 168 -0.76 12.52 12.95
N TRP A 169 0.09 13.13 12.12
CA TRP A 169 1.41 12.60 11.81
C TRP A 169 2.32 12.50 13.04
N SER A 170 2.26 13.44 13.97
CA SER A 170 3.05 13.42 15.20
C SER A 170 2.79 12.19 16.07
N GLN A 171 1.60 11.60 15.98
CA GLN A 171 1.25 10.38 16.71
C GLN A 171 1.91 9.14 16.10
N TYR A 172 2.17 9.16 14.79
CA TYR A 172 2.65 8.00 14.03
C TYR A 172 4.14 8.06 13.67
N ARG A 173 4.72 9.26 13.54
CA ARG A 173 6.12 9.47 13.13
C ARG A 173 7.09 8.65 13.97
N ASP A 174 6.92 8.68 15.28
CA ASP A 174 7.85 8.07 16.25
C ASP A 174 7.40 6.68 16.73
N GLN A 175 6.23 6.19 16.28
CA GLN A 175 5.79 4.82 16.58
C GLN A 175 6.67 3.79 15.85
N ARG A 176 7.18 2.82 16.61
CA ARG A 176 7.81 1.60 16.07
C ARG A 176 6.73 0.59 15.69
N HIS A 177 6.97 -0.18 14.63
CA HIS A 177 6.02 -1.13 14.02
C HIS A 177 5.35 -2.11 14.99
N ASP A 178 6.00 -2.39 16.13
CA ASP A 178 5.57 -3.41 17.09
C ASP A 178 4.36 -2.98 17.94
N LEU A 179 3.97 -1.70 17.90
CA LEU A 179 2.97 -1.14 18.82
C LEU A 179 2.09 -0.06 18.16
N PHE A 180 1.41 -0.39 17.05
CA PHE A 180 0.24 0.39 16.63
C PHE A 180 -0.93 0.08 17.56
N LEU A 181 -0.90 0.64 18.77
CA LEU A 181 -2.02 0.59 19.70
C LEU A 181 -3.04 1.68 19.30
N PRO A 182 -4.34 1.36 19.16
CA PRO A 182 -5.35 2.38 18.99
C PRO A 182 -5.33 3.29 20.22
N THR A 183 -5.20 4.59 20.01
CA THR A 183 -5.25 5.62 21.06
C THR A 183 -6.67 5.73 21.60
N SER A 184 -7.10 4.73 22.38
CA SER A 184 -8.35 4.80 23.14
C SER A 184 -8.17 5.83 24.24
N ARG A 185 -8.80 7.00 24.08
CA ARG A 185 -9.05 7.91 25.21
C ARG A 185 -10.02 7.21 26.18
N THR A 186 -9.54 6.56 27.23
CA THR A 186 -10.39 6.26 28.39
C THR A 186 -9.58 5.99 29.65
N SER A 187 -9.74 6.92 30.60
CA SER A 187 -9.95 6.74 32.04
C SER A 187 -9.43 5.47 32.71
N ALA A 188 -8.63 5.67 33.75
CA ALA A 188 -8.23 4.69 34.74
C ALA A 188 -9.36 3.75 35.17
N ILE A 189 -9.22 2.45 34.92
CA ILE A 189 -9.81 1.40 35.74
C ILE A 189 -8.80 0.25 35.88
N MET A 190 -8.46 0.01 37.13
CA MET A 190 -7.73 -1.10 37.71
C MET A 190 -8.34 -2.46 37.34
N GLY A 191 -7.52 -3.45 36.97
CA GLY A 191 -7.85 -4.86 37.22
C GLY A 191 -7.68 -5.84 36.06
N GLN A 192 -6.81 -6.82 36.34
CA GLN A 192 -6.86 -8.23 35.91
C GLN A 192 -6.20 -8.66 34.59
N ARG A 193 -5.05 -9.33 34.81
CA ARG A 193 -4.52 -10.50 34.10
C ARG A 193 -5.60 -11.35 33.41
N LEU A 194 -5.45 -11.56 32.11
CA LEU A 194 -5.53 -12.86 31.43
C LEU A 194 -5.27 -12.63 29.94
N ASN A 195 -4.44 -13.49 29.33
CA ASN A 195 -4.24 -13.73 27.89
C ASN A 195 -2.83 -13.50 27.29
N ASP A 196 -1.77 -13.76 28.05
CA ASP A 196 -0.41 -13.98 27.50
C ASP A 196 -0.23 -15.36 26.81
N LEU A 197 -1.30 -16.13 26.57
CA LEU A 197 -1.20 -17.50 26.02
C LEU A 197 -1.65 -17.66 24.55
N LEU A 198 -2.19 -16.62 23.90
CA LEU A 198 -2.73 -16.75 22.52
C LEU A 198 -1.81 -16.17 21.42
N ILE A 199 -0.81 -15.37 21.77
CA ILE A 199 0.07 -14.72 20.79
C ILE A 199 1.20 -15.66 20.31
N PHE A 200 1.53 -16.71 21.06
CA PHE A 200 2.57 -17.66 20.67
C PHE A 200 2.12 -18.75 19.69
N PHE A 201 0.81 -18.87 19.38
CA PHE A 201 0.28 -19.99 18.58
C PHE A 201 0.20 -19.72 17.07
N CYS A 202 0.46 -18.50 16.58
CA CYS A 202 0.37 -18.18 15.14
C CYS A 202 1.71 -18.11 14.38
N LEU A 203 2.87 -18.26 15.03
CA LEU A 203 4.18 -18.05 14.38
C LEU A 203 5.05 -19.31 14.22
N LYS A 204 4.46 -20.52 14.27
CA LYS A 204 5.22 -21.77 14.09
C LYS A 204 4.53 -22.87 13.26
N ILE A 205 3.55 -22.50 12.46
CA ILE A 205 3.01 -23.37 11.39
C ILE A 205 3.24 -22.60 10.10
N VAL A 206 3.84 -23.25 9.10
CA VAL A 206 4.44 -22.66 7.88
C VAL A 206 5.91 -22.26 8.08
N ILE A 207 6.78 -23.27 8.27
CA ILE A 207 7.95 -23.59 7.42
C ILE A 207 8.53 -24.92 7.94
N VAL A 208 8.37 -25.97 7.12
CA VAL A 208 8.80 -27.39 7.25
C VAL A 208 8.13 -28.22 8.35
#